data_AF-A0A960F5I7-F1
#
_entry.id   AF-A0A960F5I7-F1
#
_cell.length_a   1.000
_cell.length_b   1.000
_cell.length_c   1.000
_cell.angle_alpha   90.00
_cell.angle_beta   90.00
_cell.angle_gamma   90.00
#
_symmetry.space_group_name_H-M   'P 1'
#
loop_
_entity.id
_entity.type
_entity.pdbx_description
1 polymer ?
#
loop_
_entity_poly.entity_id
_entity_poly.type
_entity_poly.pdbx_seq_one_letter_code
_entity_poly.pdbx_strand_id
1 'polypeptide(L)'
;IRKGQLLILSNAGANHDPDVYPDPEVFDIDRNPQGILTFGLGPHYCLGANLARMELRLMLREIAERLPDISLAGDISILRSNFISGVKRMPVRFTPTPSTNTEPVLFQRPSLDR
;
A
#
# COMPACT_ATOMS: atom_id res chain seq x y z
N ILE A 1 19.06 -26.54 -4.85
CA ILE A 1 19.40 -25.65 -3.70
C ILE A 1 20.45 -26.36 -2.84
N ARG A 2 21.48 -25.67 -2.38
CA ARG A 2 22.58 -26.18 -1.53
C ARG A 2 22.68 -25.38 -0.24
N LYS A 3 23.23 -25.99 0.82
CA LYS A 3 23.48 -25.31 2.11
C LYS A 3 24.30 -24.04 1.89
N GLY A 4 23.88 -22.94 2.52
CA GLY A 4 24.55 -21.65 2.45
C GLY A 4 24.23 -20.81 1.21
N GLN A 5 23.38 -21.30 0.29
CA GLN A 5 22.91 -20.46 -0.81
C GLN A 5 21.88 -19.44 -0.34
N LEU A 6 22.06 -18.18 -0.77
CA LEU A 6 21.03 -17.17 -0.64
C LEU A 6 19.86 -17.50 -1.58
N LEU A 7 18.64 -17.42 -1.05
CA LEU A 7 17.41 -17.52 -1.82
C LEU A 7 16.70 -16.18 -1.75
N ILE A 8 16.25 -15.69 -2.90
CA ILE A 8 15.39 -14.50 -3.00
C ILE A 8 14.03 -14.98 -3.47
N LEU A 9 13.02 -14.73 -2.65
CA LEU A 9 11.63 -15.02 -3.00
C LEU A 9 11.02 -13.77 -3.62
N SER A 10 10.56 -13.88 -4.86
CA SER A 10 9.92 -12.76 -5.55
C SER A 10 8.44 -12.73 -5.20
N ASN A 11 8.07 -11.95 -4.18
CA ASN A 11 6.66 -11.71 -3.85
C ASN A 11 5.92 -11.02 -5.00
N ALA A 12 6.62 -10.14 -5.74
CA ALA A 12 6.05 -9.47 -6.91
C ALA A 12 5.68 -10.48 -8.00
N GLY A 13 6.57 -11.43 -8.30
CA GLY A 13 6.30 -12.49 -9.26
C GLY A 13 5.17 -13.42 -8.79
N ALA A 14 5.20 -13.85 -7.53
CA ALA A 14 4.15 -14.70 -6.97
C ALA A 14 2.77 -14.01 -6.98
N ASN A 15 2.70 -12.71 -6.74
CA ASN A 15 1.46 -11.94 -6.80
C ASN A 15 0.95 -11.68 -8.25
N HIS A 16 1.74 -11.99 -9.27
CA HIS A 16 1.35 -11.92 -10.69
C HIS A 16 1.37 -13.31 -11.36
N ASP A 17 1.33 -14.40 -10.59
CA ASP A 17 1.32 -15.75 -11.12
C ASP A 17 -0.03 -16.05 -11.80
N PRO A 18 -0.09 -16.28 -13.12
CA PRO A 18 -1.33 -16.52 -13.85
C PRO A 18 -2.00 -17.86 -13.48
N ASP A 19 -1.26 -18.81 -12.91
CA ASP A 19 -1.81 -20.09 -12.45
C ASP A 19 -2.62 -19.92 -11.15
N VAL A 20 -2.39 -18.83 -10.42
CA VAL A 20 -3.09 -18.49 -9.16
C VAL A 20 -4.09 -17.36 -9.37
N TYR A 21 -3.70 -16.33 -10.12
CA TYR A 21 -4.50 -15.13 -10.37
C TYR A 21 -4.74 -14.96 -11.87
N PRO A 22 -5.92 -15.33 -12.39
CA PRO A 22 -6.27 -15.06 -13.78
C PRO A 22 -6.16 -13.56 -14.10
N ASP A 23 -5.64 -13.22 -15.27
CA ASP A 23 -5.41 -11.84 -15.72
C ASP A 23 -4.65 -10.98 -14.68
N PRO A 24 -3.44 -11.39 -14.26
CA PRO A 24 -2.74 -10.78 -13.12
C PRO A 24 -2.32 -9.31 -13.37
N GLU A 25 -2.23 -8.90 -14.63
CA GLU A 25 -1.90 -7.53 -15.03
C GLU A 25 -3.10 -6.57 -14.97
N VAL A 26 -4.32 -7.10 -14.79
CA VAL A 26 -5.54 -6.29 -14.68
C VAL A 26 -5.74 -5.85 -13.24
N PHE A 27 -5.71 -4.53 -13.02
CA PHE A 27 -6.10 -3.94 -11.75
C PHE A 27 -7.63 -3.99 -11.59
N ASP A 28 -8.09 -4.90 -10.74
CA ASP A 28 -9.50 -5.10 -10.40
C ASP A 28 -9.69 -4.94 -8.89
N ILE A 29 -10.48 -3.93 -8.49
CA ILE A 29 -10.76 -3.61 -7.08
C ILE A 29 -11.74 -4.59 -6.42
N ASP A 30 -12.56 -5.28 -7.22
CA ASP A 30 -13.54 -6.25 -6.77
C ASP A 30 -12.96 -7.67 -6.70
N ARG A 31 -11.71 -7.84 -7.16
CA ARG A 31 -10.96 -9.09 -6.99
C ARG A 31 -10.88 -9.45 -5.51
N ASN A 32 -11.18 -10.71 -5.19
CA ASN A 32 -10.97 -11.27 -3.85
C ASN A 32 -9.83 -12.32 -3.86
N PRO A 33 -8.58 -11.88 -4.02
CA PRO A 33 -7.45 -12.79 -4.15
C PRO A 33 -7.13 -13.42 -2.79
N GLN A 34 -7.17 -14.74 -2.72
CA GLN A 34 -6.70 -15.49 -1.56
C GLN A 34 -5.18 -15.66 -1.66
N GLY A 35 -4.47 -15.53 -0.53
CA GLY A 35 -3.04 -15.88 -0.47
C GLY A 35 -2.05 -14.85 -1.02
N ILE A 36 -2.42 -13.57 -1.13
CA ILE A 36 -1.47 -12.50 -1.49
C ILE A 36 -0.26 -12.49 -0.54
N LEU A 37 0.94 -12.44 -1.10
CA LEU A 37 2.21 -12.51 -0.37
C LEU A 37 2.87 -11.13 -0.13
N THR A 38 2.14 -10.02 -0.36
CA THR A 38 2.65 -8.66 -0.10
C THR A 38 3.18 -8.48 1.31
N PHE A 39 2.56 -9.13 2.30
CA PHE A 39 2.96 -9.10 3.71
C PHE A 39 3.76 -10.32 4.17
N GLY A 40 4.20 -11.16 3.21
CA GLY A 40 4.86 -12.43 3.47
C GLY A 40 3.91 -13.50 4.01
N LEU A 41 4.49 -14.59 4.52
CA LEU A 41 3.80 -15.72 5.14
C LEU A 41 4.72 -16.36 6.19
N GLY A 42 4.14 -17.00 7.21
CA GLY A 42 4.87 -17.79 8.20
C GLY A 42 5.39 -16.98 9.39
N PRO A 43 6.45 -17.45 10.10
CA PRO A 43 6.91 -16.85 11.35
C PRO A 43 7.36 -15.38 11.25
N HIS A 44 7.72 -14.93 10.05
CA HIS A 44 8.10 -13.55 9.76
C HIS A 44 7.03 -12.78 8.99
N TYR A 45 5.76 -13.21 9.08
CA TYR A 45 4.64 -12.45 8.55
C TYR A 45 4.65 -11.02 9.09
N CYS A 46 4.33 -10.06 8.23
CA CYS A 46 4.45 -8.64 8.55
C CYS A 46 3.62 -8.28 9.80
N LEU A 47 4.32 -7.88 10.87
CA LEU A 47 3.70 -7.42 12.10
C LEU A 47 2.77 -6.22 11.88
N GLY A 48 3.10 -5.36 10.92
CA GLY A 48 2.35 -4.15 10.57
C GLY A 48 1.20 -4.38 9.58
N ALA A 49 0.90 -5.63 9.17
CA ALA A 49 -0.04 -5.88 8.08
C ALA A 49 -1.45 -5.34 8.33
N ASN A 50 -1.90 -5.30 9.59
CA ASN A 50 -3.21 -4.75 9.95
C ASN A 50 -3.20 -3.23 9.95
N LEU A 51 -2.13 -2.61 10.45
CA LEU A 51 -1.96 -1.16 10.44
C LEU A 51 -1.89 -0.64 9.00
N ALA A 52 -1.04 -1.24 8.16
CA ALA A 52 -0.90 -0.84 6.76
C ALA A 52 -2.23 -0.93 5.98
N ARG A 53 -3.04 -1.98 6.23
CA ARG A 53 -4.38 -2.09 5.62
C ARG A 53 -5.34 -1.02 6.10
N MET A 54 -5.30 -0.67 7.39
CA MET A 54 -6.11 0.42 7.94
C MET A 54 -5.73 1.75 7.31
N GLU A 55 -4.43 2.07 7.26
CA GLU A 55 -3.90 3.29 6.67
C GLU A 55 -4.28 3.40 5.19
N LEU A 56 -4.10 2.33 4.41
CA LEU A 56 -4.46 2.31 2.99
C LEU A 56 -5.95 2.55 2.79
N ARG A 57 -6.81 1.93 3.62
CA ARG A 57 -8.26 2.10 3.53
C ARG A 57 -8.69 3.54 3.82
N LEU A 58 -8.09 4.17 4.83
CA LEU A 58 -8.34 5.56 5.17
C LEU A 58 -7.85 6.48 4.06
N MET A 59 -6.60 6.30 3.61
CA MET A 59 -6.01 7.13 2.55
C MET A 59 -6.82 7.06 1.25
N LEU A 60 -7.19 5.86 0.79
CA LEU A 60 -7.96 5.69 -0.45
C LEU A 60 -9.36 6.32 -0.36
N ARG A 61 -10.03 6.19 0.80
CA ARG A 61 -11.31 6.86 1.06
C ARG A 61 -11.16 8.38 0.94
N GLU A 62 -10.20 8.95 1.67
CA GLU A 62 -10.00 10.41 1.68
C GLU A 62 -9.61 10.93 0.30
N ILE A 63 -8.79 10.21 -0.47
CA ILE A 63 -8.48 10.57 -1.85
C ILE A 63 -9.75 10.57 -2.70
N ALA A 64 -10.57 9.51 -2.62
CA ALA A 64 -11.79 9.39 -3.41
C ALA A 64 -12.84 10.47 -3.07
N GLU A 65 -12.99 10.81 -1.78
CA GLU A 65 -13.97 11.78 -1.31
C GLU A 65 -13.50 13.23 -1.51
N ARG A 66 -12.21 13.53 -1.30
CA ARG A 66 -11.70 14.92 -1.28
C ARG A 66 -10.99 15.36 -2.55
N LEU A 67 -10.47 14.43 -3.35
CA LEU A 67 -9.69 14.69 -4.55
C LEU A 67 -10.30 14.02 -5.79
N PRO A 68 -11.61 14.21 -6.09
CA PRO A 68 -12.29 13.49 -7.16
C PRO A 68 -11.77 13.82 -8.56
N ASP A 69 -11.09 14.96 -8.72
CA ASP A 69 -10.52 15.45 -9.98
C ASP A 69 -8.98 15.36 -10.02
N ILE A 70 -8.39 14.51 -9.16
CA ILE A 70 -6.93 14.34 -9.11
C ILE A 70 -6.38 13.84 -10.45
N SER A 71 -5.35 14.52 -10.94
CA SER A 71 -4.66 14.18 -12.19
C SER A 71 -3.16 14.40 -12.06
N LEU A 72 -2.37 13.72 -12.90
CA LEU A 72 -0.92 13.90 -12.95
C LEU A 72 -0.57 15.29 -13.46
N ALA A 73 0.36 15.96 -12.79
CA ALA A 73 0.82 17.32 -13.12
C ALA A 73 2.27 17.36 -13.61
N GLY A 74 2.87 16.20 -13.89
CA GLY A 74 4.23 16.07 -14.37
C GLY A 74 4.72 14.62 -14.28
N ASP A 75 6.00 14.43 -14.58
CA ASP A 75 6.59 13.10 -14.65
C ASP A 75 6.69 12.42 -13.28
N ILE A 76 6.40 11.12 -13.28
CA ILE A 76 6.57 10.26 -12.13
C ILE A 76 8.05 9.87 -12.03
N SER A 77 8.63 9.99 -10.83
CA SER A 77 9.96 9.44 -10.55
C SER A 77 9.84 8.21 -9.66
N ILE A 78 10.47 7.11 -10.08
CA ILE A 78 10.47 5.84 -9.36
C ILE A 78 11.66 5.79 -8.38
N LEU A 79 11.46 5.14 -7.24
CA LEU A 79 12.49 4.86 -6.27
C LEU A 79 13.51 3.88 -6.85
N ARG A 80 14.80 4.23 -6.81
CA ARG A 80 15.87 3.29 -7.18
C ARG A 80 16.14 2.35 -6.02
N SER A 81 15.66 1.12 -6.11
CA SER A 81 15.88 0.05 -5.14
C SER A 81 15.85 -1.30 -5.84
N ASN A 82 16.60 -2.27 -5.30
CA ASN A 82 16.57 -3.68 -5.72
C ASN A 82 15.60 -4.53 -4.87
N PHE A 83 14.91 -3.92 -3.91
CA PHE A 83 14.01 -4.61 -2.98
C PHE A 83 12.61 -3.98 -2.94
N ILE A 84 12.51 -2.65 -2.95
CA ILE A 84 11.25 -1.92 -2.88
C ILE A 84 10.90 -1.34 -4.25
N SER A 85 9.76 -1.75 -4.81
CA SER A 85 9.14 -1.03 -5.92
C SER A 85 8.27 0.10 -5.35
N GLY A 86 8.57 1.34 -5.68
CA GLY A 86 7.84 2.48 -5.12
C GLY A 86 7.99 3.75 -5.93
N VAL A 87 7.01 4.64 -5.83
CA VAL A 87 7.04 5.96 -6.45
C VAL A 87 7.73 6.94 -5.50
N LYS A 88 8.82 7.58 -5.95
CA LYS A 88 9.56 8.58 -5.18
C LYS A 88 8.89 9.95 -5.24
N ARG A 89 8.37 10.34 -6.40
CA ARG A 89 7.60 11.58 -6.60
C ARG A 89 6.51 11.35 -7.64
N MET A 90 5.31 11.85 -7.36
CA MET A 90 4.17 11.88 -8.25
C MET A 90 3.53 13.27 -8.17
N PRO A 91 3.92 14.22 -9.03
CA PRO A 91 3.28 15.53 -9.08
C PRO A 91 1.82 15.37 -9.48
N VAL A 92 0.91 15.97 -8.71
CA VAL A 92 -0.54 15.91 -8.97
C VAL A 92 -1.17 17.31 -8.90
N ARG A 93 -2.28 17.46 -9.62
CA ARG A 93 -3.18 18.62 -9.57
C ARG A 93 -4.57 18.13 -9.20
N PHE A 94 -5.27 18.91 -8.39
CA PHE A 94 -6.66 18.69 -8.00
C PHE A 94 -7.27 20.05 -7.59
N THR A 95 -8.59 20.12 -7.53
CA THR A 95 -9.30 21.30 -7.00
C THR A 95 -9.37 21.19 -5.46
N PRO A 96 -8.83 22.14 -4.69
CA PRO A 96 -8.90 22.06 -3.24
C PRO A 96 -10.34 22.09 -2.73
N THR A 97 -10.71 21.06 -1.97
CA THR A 97 -11.96 21.01 -1.21
C THR A 97 -11.71 21.46 0.23
N PRO A 98 -12.68 22.10 0.91
CA PRO A 98 -12.56 22.43 2.33
C PRO A 98 -12.19 21.21 3.16
N SER A 99 -11.33 21.37 4.17
CA SER A 99 -10.99 20.27 5.07
C SER A 99 -12.22 19.83 5.85
N THR A 100 -12.53 18.54 5.81
CA THR A 100 -13.60 17.91 6.60
C THR A 100 -13.28 17.84 8.11
N ASN A 101 -12.00 17.96 8.49
CA ASN A 101 -11.55 17.99 9.87
C ASN A 101 -10.95 19.36 10.23
N THR A 102 -11.75 20.23 10.84
CA THR A 102 -11.27 21.47 11.48
C THR A 102 -10.88 21.23 12.94
N GLU A 103 -11.27 20.09 13.53
CA GLU A 103 -10.89 19.74 14.90
C GLU A 103 -9.57 18.96 14.91
N PRO A 104 -8.55 19.41 15.67
CA PRO A 104 -7.30 18.67 15.79
C PRO A 104 -7.59 17.30 16.42
N VAL A 105 -7.03 16.23 15.84
CA VAL A 105 -7.03 14.90 16.43
C VAL A 105 -6.19 14.97 17.71
N LEU A 106 -6.82 15.35 18.82
CA LEU A 106 -6.25 15.25 20.15
C LEU A 106 -6.08 13.75 20.43
N PHE A 107 -4.85 13.25 20.26
CA PHE A 107 -4.43 12.01 20.90
C PHE A 107 -4.62 12.20 22.40
N GLN A 108 -5.77 11.76 22.92
CA GLN A 108 -6.00 11.68 24.35
C GLN A 108 -4.96 10.72 24.91
N ARG A 109 -3.92 11.25 25.57
CA ARG A 109 -2.97 10.44 26.35
C ARG A 109 -3.81 9.66 27.36
N PRO A 110 -3.71 8.32 27.44
CA PRO A 110 -4.28 7.60 28.56
C PRO A 110 -3.65 8.19 29.83
N SER A 111 -4.48 8.60 30.79
CA SER A 111 -4.01 9.03 32.10
C SER A 111 -3.20 7.88 32.71
N LEU A 112 -1.89 8.06 32.80
CA LEU A 112 -1.01 7.19 33.58
C LEU A 112 -1.26 7.49 35.06
N ASP A 113 -2.38 7.00 35.57
CA ASP A 113 -2.68 6.91 37.00
C ASP A 113 -3.15 5.48 37.28
N ARG A 114 -2.16 4.57 37.39
CA ARG A 114 -2.23 3.30 38.11
C ARG A 114 -0.84 2.94 38.61
#